data_AF-U9TK74-F1
#
_entry.id   AF-U9TK74-F1
#
_cell.length_a   1.000
_cell.length_b   1.000
_cell.length_c   1.000
_cell.angle_alpha   90.00
_cell.angle_beta   90.00
_cell.angle_gamma   90.00
#
_symmetry.space_group_name_H-M   'P 1'
#
loop_
_entity.id
_entity.type
_entity.pdbx_description
1 polymer ?
#
loop_
_entity_poly.entity_id
_entity_poly.type
_entity_poly.pdbx_seq_one_letter_code
_entity_poly.pdbx_strand_id
1 'polypeptide(L)'
;MDPPTFITSDIDTDNLVSANNLEGQAIKRKRLTQACDACRKKKVKCSGDKPSCNNCTRLGTTCTYLPSTRKRGPRVGLVESLEKRLQQMEKLLQPLKEQGIVDTPED
;
A
#
# COMPACT_ATOMS: atom_id res chain seq x y z
N MET A 1 37.70 -41.25 -48.53
CA MET A 1 38.58 -40.32 -47.81
C MET A 1 37.92 -40.05 -46.49
N ASP A 2 38.13 -40.96 -45.54
CA ASP A 2 37.64 -40.89 -44.17
C ASP A 2 38.50 -39.95 -43.32
N PRO A 3 37.88 -39.14 -42.44
CA PRO A 3 38.37 -39.05 -41.06
C PRO A 3 37.21 -38.83 -40.04
N PRO A 4 37.44 -38.84 -38.70
CA PRO A 4 37.40 -40.08 -37.92
C PRO A 4 36.44 -40.01 -36.70
N THR A 5 36.03 -41.21 -36.28
CA THR A 5 35.64 -41.70 -34.94
C THR A 5 35.14 -40.76 -33.84
N PHE A 6 33.90 -41.07 -33.44
CA PHE A 6 33.23 -40.96 -32.15
C PHE A 6 34.18 -41.08 -30.94
N ILE A 7 34.23 -40.04 -30.09
CA ILE A 7 34.69 -40.13 -28.70
C ILE A 7 33.68 -39.37 -27.84
N THR A 8 32.75 -40.09 -27.21
CA THR A 8 32.00 -39.59 -26.06
C THR A 8 32.95 -39.67 -24.87
N SER A 9 33.46 -38.53 -24.42
CA SER A 9 34.19 -38.45 -23.17
C SER A 9 33.24 -38.73 -22.01
N ASP A 10 33.60 -39.73 -21.22
CA ASP A 10 32.95 -40.22 -20.02
C ASP A 10 32.57 -39.08 -19.07
N ILE A 11 31.27 -38.92 -18.80
CA ILE A 11 30.79 -38.19 -17.63
C ILE A 11 30.64 -39.24 -16.55
N ASP A 12 31.69 -39.37 -15.74
CA ASP A 12 31.69 -40.19 -14.54
C ASP A 12 30.62 -39.66 -13.57
N THR A 13 29.52 -40.41 -13.50
CA THR A 13 28.56 -40.33 -12.40
C THR A 13 29.18 -40.98 -11.17
N ASP A 14 29.78 -40.17 -10.30
CA ASP A 14 30.06 -40.56 -8.91
C ASP A 14 29.54 -39.50 -7.92
N ASN A 15 28.27 -39.70 -7.56
CA ASN A 15 27.79 -39.81 -6.19
C ASN A 15 28.67 -39.24 -5.05
N LEU A 16 28.21 -38.15 -4.41
CA LEU A 16 28.16 -38.15 -2.94
C LEU A 16 27.04 -37.24 -2.42
N VAL A 17 26.02 -37.93 -1.90
CA VAL A 17 25.05 -37.49 -0.90
C VAL A 17 25.57 -36.35 -0.01
N SER A 18 24.99 -35.16 -0.14
CA SER A 18 25.06 -34.14 0.91
C SER A 18 23.80 -34.22 1.76
N ALA A 19 23.87 -35.11 2.74
CA ALA A 19 22.95 -35.15 3.86
C ALA A 19 23.06 -33.85 4.68
N ASN A 20 21.89 -33.29 4.99
CA ASN A 20 21.60 -32.41 6.13
C ASN A 20 22.47 -31.17 6.32
N ASN A 21 21.91 -30.02 5.94
CA ASN A 21 22.18 -28.79 6.66
C ASN A 21 20.86 -28.16 7.12
N LEU A 22 20.36 -28.69 8.24
CA LEU A 22 19.27 -28.13 9.06
C LEU A 22 19.86 -27.19 10.12
N GLU A 23 20.80 -26.31 9.75
CA GLU A 23 21.31 -25.28 10.67
C GLU A 23 20.75 -23.92 10.28
N GLY A 24 19.57 -23.63 10.86
CA GLY A 24 19.41 -22.44 11.70
C GLY A 24 19.74 -21.06 11.12
N GLN A 25 19.86 -20.88 9.81
CA GLN A 25 19.92 -19.55 9.23
C GLN A 25 18.52 -18.95 9.31
N ALA A 26 18.28 -18.29 10.45
CA ALA A 26 17.21 -17.33 10.61
C ALA A 26 17.38 -16.29 9.51
N ILE A 27 16.71 -16.53 8.36
CA ILE A 27 16.55 -15.57 7.28
C ILE A 27 16.06 -14.31 7.97
N LYS A 28 16.94 -13.31 8.12
CA LYS A 28 16.64 -12.05 8.78
C LYS A 28 15.43 -11.48 8.05
N ARG A 29 14.25 -11.63 8.66
CA ARG A 29 12.99 -11.23 8.03
C ARG A 29 13.13 -9.75 7.70
N LYS A 30 13.16 -9.43 6.40
CA LYS A 30 13.24 -8.06 5.92
C LYS A 30 12.09 -7.31 6.59
N ARG A 31 12.42 -6.28 7.38
CA ARG A 31 11.42 -5.54 8.16
C ARG A 31 10.38 -5.01 7.20
N LEU A 32 9.16 -5.53 7.30
CA LEU A 32 8.07 -5.15 6.41
C LEU A 32 7.69 -3.70 6.72
N THR A 33 7.70 -2.84 5.70
CA THR A 33 7.34 -1.42 5.83
C THR A 33 5.83 -1.20 5.96
N GLN A 34 5.01 -2.14 5.48
CA GLN A 34 3.56 -2.03 5.45
C GLN A 34 2.88 -3.40 5.63
N ALA A 35 2.00 -3.53 6.62
CA ALA A 35 1.06 -4.65 6.74
C ALA A 35 -0.02 -4.58 5.63
N CYS A 36 -0.48 -5.74 5.16
CA CYS A 36 -1.61 -5.80 4.22
C CYS A 36 -2.90 -5.23 4.83
N ASP A 37 -3.88 -4.93 3.97
CA ASP A 37 -5.14 -4.29 4.36
C ASP A 37 -5.94 -5.12 5.37
N ALA A 38 -6.00 -6.44 5.17
CA ALA A 38 -6.70 -7.36 6.07
C ALA A 38 -6.04 -7.39 7.47
N CYS A 39 -4.71 -7.48 7.55
CA CYS A 39 -4.00 -7.49 8.82
C CYS A 39 -4.02 -6.13 9.51
N ARG A 40 -3.97 -5.03 8.75
CA ARG A 40 -4.11 -3.66 9.27
C ARG A 40 -5.51 -3.46 9.86
N LYS A 41 -6.57 -3.89 9.17
CA LYS A 41 -7.96 -3.83 9.68
C LYS A 41 -8.15 -4.66 10.95
N LYS A 42 -7.55 -5.86 11.00
CA LYS A 42 -7.60 -6.76 12.17
C LYS A 42 -6.61 -6.41 13.29
N LYS A 43 -5.74 -5.40 13.08
CA LYS A 43 -4.67 -5.00 14.02
C LYS A 43 -3.77 -6.17 14.45
N VAL A 44 -3.43 -7.06 13.52
CA VAL A 44 -2.56 -8.23 13.76
C VAL A 44 -1.26 -8.13 12.98
N LYS A 45 -0.24 -8.89 13.41
CA LYS A 45 1.06 -8.93 12.73
C LYS A 45 0.93 -9.53 11.33
N CYS A 46 1.36 -8.78 10.33
CA CYS A 46 1.44 -9.24 8.94
C CYS A 46 2.83 -9.82 8.66
N SER A 47 2.88 -11.00 8.05
CA SER A 47 4.16 -11.60 7.63
C SER A 47 4.78 -10.91 6.41
N GLY A 48 3.96 -10.32 5.53
CA GLY A 48 4.44 -9.57 4.37
C GLY A 48 4.76 -10.41 3.13
N ASP A 49 4.52 -11.72 3.21
CA ASP A 49 4.75 -12.65 2.10
C ASP A 49 3.85 -12.31 0.91
N LYS A 50 4.36 -12.55 -0.30
CA LYS A 50 3.66 -12.37 -1.58
C LYS A 50 3.49 -13.73 -2.25
N PRO A 51 2.34 -14.04 -2.87
CA PRO A 51 1.21 -13.15 -3.16
C PRO A 51 0.23 -12.91 -1.98
N SER A 52 0.29 -13.74 -0.92
CA SER A 52 -0.59 -13.63 0.25
C SER A 52 0.19 -13.82 1.54
N CYS A 53 -0.17 -13.05 2.58
CA CYS A 53 0.43 -13.13 3.90
C CYS A 53 0.00 -14.43 4.63
N ASN A 54 0.85 -15.02 5.49
CA ASN A 54 0.49 -16.26 6.23
C ASN A 54 -0.88 -16.20 6.93
N ASN A 55 -1.18 -15.06 7.58
CA ASN A 55 -2.45 -14.91 8.26
C ASN A 55 -3.63 -14.88 7.27
N CYS A 56 -3.45 -14.21 6.14
CA CYS A 56 -4.43 -14.08 5.08
C CYS A 56 -4.71 -15.43 4.42
N THR A 57 -3.65 -16.19 4.14
CA THR A 57 -3.72 -17.55 3.59
C THR A 57 -4.45 -18.49 4.53
N ARG A 58 -4.11 -18.49 5.83
CA ARG A 58 -4.79 -19.33 6.83
C ARG A 58 -6.27 -18.97 7.00
N LEU A 59 -6.61 -17.69 6.87
CA LEU A 59 -7.98 -17.20 7.02
C LEU A 59 -8.80 -17.26 5.72
N GLY A 60 -8.17 -17.61 4.59
CA GLY A 60 -8.83 -17.58 3.27
C GLY A 60 -9.31 -16.19 2.85
N THR A 61 -8.73 -15.12 3.38
CA THR A 61 -9.17 -13.73 3.10
C THR A 61 -8.29 -13.08 2.05
N THR A 62 -8.87 -12.21 1.23
CA THR A 62 -8.14 -11.43 0.22
C THR A 62 -7.02 -10.60 0.84
N CYS A 63 -5.79 -10.83 0.37
CA CYS A 63 -4.61 -10.11 0.81
C CYS A 63 -4.27 -8.98 -0.18
N THR A 64 -4.64 -7.74 0.14
CA THR A 64 -4.30 -6.57 -0.68
C THR A 64 -3.36 -5.63 0.06
N TYR A 65 -2.59 -4.88 -0.72
CA TYR A 65 -1.71 -3.81 -0.25
C TYR A 65 -2.07 -2.51 -0.96
N LEU A 66 -3.37 -2.16 -0.96
CA LEU A 66 -3.83 -0.97 -1.66
C LEU A 66 -3.31 0.29 -0.93
N PRO A 67 -2.86 1.32 -1.66
CA PRO A 67 -2.58 2.60 -1.06
C PRO A 67 -3.89 3.13 -0.46
N SER A 68 -3.89 3.39 0.85
CA SER A 68 -5.07 3.91 1.54
C SER A 68 -5.40 5.30 0.98
N THR A 69 -6.39 5.36 0.09
CA THR A 69 -6.91 6.58 -0.54
C THR A 69 -7.75 7.44 0.41
N ARG A 70 -7.59 7.29 1.73
CA ARG A 70 -8.16 8.24 2.69
C ARG A 70 -7.47 9.59 2.46
N LYS A 71 -8.02 10.35 1.50
CA LYS A 71 -7.79 11.77 1.36
C LYS A 71 -8.08 12.31 2.74
N ARG A 72 -7.04 12.86 3.40
CA ARG A 72 -7.23 13.54 4.68
C ARG A 72 -8.38 14.53 4.47
N GLY A 73 -9.29 14.60 5.44
CA GLY A 73 -10.34 15.61 5.40
C GLY A 73 -9.74 17.01 5.22
N PRO A 74 -10.56 18.02 4.93
CA PRO A 74 -10.13 19.42 4.89
C PRO A 74 -9.22 19.71 6.09
N ARG A 75 -8.13 20.46 5.89
CA ARG A 75 -7.19 20.77 6.97
C ARG A 75 -7.98 21.35 8.15
N VAL A 76 -7.61 20.96 9.38
CA VAL A 76 -8.21 21.52 10.60
C VAL A 76 -8.12 23.05 10.51
N GLY A 77 -9.26 23.73 10.68
CA GLY A 77 -9.36 25.19 10.56
C GLY A 77 -9.53 25.74 9.14
N LEU A 78 -9.48 24.92 8.08
CA LEU A 78 -9.75 25.41 6.72
C LEU A 78 -11.19 25.87 6.59
N VAL A 79 -12.15 25.08 7.07
CA VAL A 79 -13.58 25.42 7.07
C VAL A 79 -13.82 26.71 7.86
N GLU A 80 -13.29 26.81 9.08
CA GLU A 80 -13.36 28.02 9.91
C GLU A 80 -12.77 29.25 9.22
N SER A 81 -11.62 29.10 8.53
CA SER A 81 -11.01 30.21 7.78
C SER A 81 -11.87 30.65 6.58
N LEU A 82 -12.55 29.71 5.93
CA LEU A 82 -13.47 30.00 4.84
C LEU A 82 -14.73 30.69 5.36
N GLU A 83 -15.31 30.20 6.46
CA GLU A 83 -16.46 30.82 7.13
C GLU A 83 -16.16 32.25 7.58
N LYS A 84 -15.00 32.48 8.20
CA LYS A 84 -14.57 33.83 8.61
C LYS A 84 -14.42 34.77 7.41
N ARG A 85 -13.87 34.26 6.30
CA ARG A 85 -13.73 35.04 5.07
C ARG A 85 -15.09 35.35 4.45
N LEU A 86 -16.02 34.40 4.45
CA LEU A 86 -17.39 34.60 3.97
C LEU A 86 -18.10 35.68 4.80
N GLN A 87 -18.05 35.61 6.13
CA GLN A 87 -18.63 36.62 7.02
C GLN A 87 -18.07 38.02 6.78
N GLN A 88 -16.75 38.13 6.54
CA GLN A 88 -16.13 39.41 6.21
C GLN A 88 -16.64 39.98 4.89
N MET A 89 -16.76 39.14 3.86
CA MET A 89 -17.28 39.57 2.56
C MET A 89 -18.76 39.98 2.67
N GLU A 90 -19.59 39.17 3.35
CA GLU A 90 -21.00 39.47 3.57
C GLU A 90 -21.19 40.80 4.30
N LYS A 91 -20.38 41.09 5.32
CA LYS A 91 -20.43 42.36 6.04
C LYS A 91 -20.11 43.56 5.15
N LEU A 92 -19.14 43.43 4.25
CA LEU A 92 -18.80 44.50 3.30
C LEU A 92 -19.89 44.71 2.25
N LEU A 93 -20.62 43.64 1.88
CA LEU A 93 -21.71 43.69 0.92
C LEU A 93 -23.04 44.14 1.52
N GLN A 94 -23.21 44.09 2.83
CA GLN A 94 -24.43 44.49 3.54
C GLN A 94 -24.97 45.89 3.16
N PRO A 95 -24.16 46.97 3.15
CA PRO A 95 -24.67 48.30 2.76
C PRO A 95 -25.07 48.38 1.27
N LEU A 96 -24.46 47.57 0.41
CA LEU A 96 -24.81 47.51 -1.02
C LEU A 96 -26.14 46.74 -1.23
N LYS A 97 -26.42 45.74 -0.38
CA LYS A 97 -27.72 45.06 -0.36
C LYS A 97 -28.83 46.02 0.08
N GLU A 98 -28.58 46.85 1.09
CA GLU A 98 -29.53 47.87 1.57
C GLU A 98 -29.85 48.94 0.49
N GLN A 99 -28.94 49.16 -0.45
CA GLN A 99 -29.12 50.04 -1.61
C GLN A 99 -29.81 49.36 -2.80
N GLY A 100 -30.20 48.08 -2.69
CA GLY A 100 -30.94 47.34 -3.72
C GLY A 100 -30.12 47.01 -4.97
N ILE A 101 -28.78 46.97 -4.87
CA ILE A 101 -27.87 46.78 -6.02
C ILE A 101 -27.61 45.28 -6.29
N VAL A 102 -27.86 44.41 -5.31
CA VAL A 102 -27.53 42.98 -5.39
C VAL A 102 -28.79 42.17 -5.10
N ASP A 103 -29.28 41.43 -6.10
CA ASP A 103 -30.40 40.51 -5.93
C ASP A 103 -30.00 39.40 -4.96
N THR A 104 -30.76 39.27 -3.87
CA THR A 104 -30.75 38.05 -3.06
C THR A 104 -31.50 36.97 -3.85
N PRO A 105 -30.88 35.81 -4.16
CA PRO A 105 -31.64 34.67 -4.62
C PRO A 105 -32.60 34.28 -3.49
N GLU A 106 -33.90 34.40 -3.74
CA GLU A 106 -34.93 33.67 -3.00
C GLU A 106 -34.77 32.18 -3.33
N ASP A 107 -34.94 31.33 -2.32
CA ASP A 107 -34.68 29.87 -2.30
C ASP A 107 -35.13 29.09 -3.55
#